data_AF-A0AAQ3WZ36-F1
#
_entry.id   AF-A0AAQ3WZ36-F1
#
_cell.length_a   1.000
_cell.length_b   1.000
_cell.length_c   1.000
_cell.angle_alpha   90.00
_cell.angle_beta   90.00
_cell.angle_gamma   90.00
#
_symmetry.space_group_name_H-M   'P 1'
#
loop_
_entity.id
_entity.type
_entity.pdbx_description
1 polymer ?
#
loop_
_entity_poly.entity_id
_entity_poly.type
_entity_poly.pdbx_seq_one_letter_code
_entity_poly.pdbx_strand_id
1 'polypeptide(L)'
;MKIPPAARRLLSHETSTVITLGGDGGTMGWVDLWRGILLCDVLSPGPDPELRGVPAPLPIRMWLPYYQIRIEPGSPRPYRGIAFIKEKRCLRFVDLDVTYRRLPDRDEEETGFVSFMFRAWTITTWTNSKLTSFFEDWKMEHSPVYADGIRG
;
A
#
# COMPACT_ATOMS: atom_id res chain seq x y z
N MET A 1 18.50 13.85 -24.54
CA MET A 1 17.52 14.14 -23.47
C MET A 1 18.12 13.72 -22.13
N LYS A 2 18.40 14.65 -21.21
CA LYS A 2 18.91 14.32 -19.86
C LYS A 2 17.71 14.16 -18.91
N ILE A 3 17.48 12.95 -18.41
CA ILE A 3 16.42 12.69 -17.43
C ILE A 3 16.89 13.25 -16.07
N PRO A 4 16.11 14.11 -15.39
CA PRO A 4 16.46 14.60 -14.07
C PRO A 4 16.70 13.44 -13.08
N PRO A 5 17.68 13.51 -12.16
CA PRO A 5 17.95 12.45 -11.19
C PRO A 5 16.72 12.05 -10.35
N ALA A 6 15.84 12.99 -10.02
CA ALA A 6 14.58 12.73 -9.34
C ALA A 6 13.62 11.85 -10.16
N ALA A 7 13.63 11.99 -11.49
CA ALA A 7 12.82 11.19 -12.40
C ALA A 7 13.34 9.74 -12.55
N ARG A 8 14.56 9.41 -12.13
CA ARG A 8 15.01 8.01 -12.08
C ARG A 8 14.22 7.18 -11.08
N ARG A 9 13.71 7.77 -9.99
CA ARG A 9 12.82 7.08 -9.04
C ARG A 9 11.43 6.83 -9.63
N LEU A 10 11.03 7.58 -10.66
CA LEU A 10 9.79 7.33 -11.41
C LEU A 10 9.94 6.12 -12.36
N LEU A 11 11.16 5.81 -12.83
CA LEU A 11 11.40 4.65 -13.70
C LEU A 11 11.19 3.31 -12.98
N SER A 12 11.23 3.29 -11.64
CA SER A 12 10.95 2.10 -10.83
C SER A 12 9.54 2.07 -10.26
N HIS A 13 8.66 3.00 -10.67
CA HIS A 13 7.25 2.99 -10.28
C HIS A 13 6.51 1.89 -11.03
N GLU A 14 5.94 0.96 -10.28
CA GLU A 14 5.06 -0.07 -10.82
C GLU A 14 3.64 0.15 -10.31
N THR A 15 2.78 0.67 -11.19
CA THR A 15 1.38 0.95 -10.84
C THR A 15 0.66 -0.34 -10.48
N SER A 16 0.40 -0.50 -9.19
CA SER A 16 -0.36 -1.61 -8.63
C SER A 16 -1.87 -1.38 -8.73
N THR A 17 -2.31 -0.14 -8.55
CA THR A 17 -3.72 0.29 -8.66
C THR A 17 -3.81 1.77 -9.05
N VAL A 18 -5.00 2.22 -9.45
CA VAL A 18 -5.31 3.61 -9.79
C VAL A 18 -6.48 4.08 -8.93
N ILE A 19 -6.42 5.33 -8.45
CA ILE A 19 -7.49 5.96 -7.67
C ILE A 19 -7.89 7.30 -8.29
N THR A 20 -9.13 7.71 -8.07
CA THR A 20 -9.63 9.03 -8.45
C THR A 20 -9.86 9.86 -7.19
N LEU A 21 -9.23 11.04 -7.14
CA LEU A 21 -9.46 12.04 -6.09
C LEU A 21 -10.57 13.02 -6.54
N GLY A 22 -10.67 13.29 -7.84
CA GLY A 22 -11.68 14.17 -8.42
C GLY A 22 -11.38 15.65 -8.16
N GLY A 23 -12.42 16.44 -7.90
CA GLY A 23 -12.31 17.90 -7.79
C GLY A 23 -12.20 18.58 -9.17
N ASP A 24 -11.99 19.90 -9.17
CA ASP A 24 -12.04 20.72 -10.38
C ASP A 24 -10.96 20.33 -11.41
N GLY A 25 -9.80 19.88 -10.95
CA GLY A 25 -8.72 19.37 -11.79
C GLY A 25 -8.91 17.93 -12.27
N GLY A 26 -9.98 17.22 -11.84
CA GLY A 26 -10.21 15.82 -12.16
C GLY A 26 -9.09 14.90 -11.68
N THR A 27 -8.49 15.17 -10.51
CA THR A 27 -7.23 14.56 -10.08
C THR A 27 -7.29 13.02 -10.08
N MET A 28 -6.34 12.41 -10.79
CA MET A 28 -6.10 10.97 -10.84
C MET A 28 -4.80 10.59 -10.13
N GLY A 29 -4.74 9.38 -9.56
CA GLY A 29 -3.59 8.88 -8.83
C GLY A 29 -3.14 7.48 -9.28
N TRP A 30 -1.89 7.33 -9.70
CA TRP A 30 -1.25 6.06 -10.01
C TRP A 30 -0.45 5.58 -8.80
N VAL A 31 -0.85 4.45 -8.23
CA VAL A 31 -0.33 3.97 -6.95
C VAL A 31 0.60 2.79 -7.17
N ASP A 32 1.87 2.95 -6.85
CA ASP A 32 2.78 1.86 -6.51
C ASP A 32 2.65 1.63 -5.00
N LEU A 33 2.02 0.53 -4.62
CA LEU A 33 1.72 0.22 -3.22
C LEU A 33 3.00 -0.05 -2.39
N TRP A 34 4.17 -0.19 -3.00
CA TRP A 34 5.45 -0.25 -2.30
C TRP A 34 6.15 1.11 -2.23
N ARG A 35 6.07 1.92 -3.28
CA ARG A 35 6.97 3.07 -3.46
C ARG A 35 6.29 4.44 -3.36
N GLY A 36 5.01 4.56 -3.71
CA GLY A 36 4.32 5.84 -3.66
C GLY A 36 3.25 6.05 -4.71
N ILE A 37 2.73 7.26 -4.74
CA ILE A 37 1.57 7.67 -5.51
C ILE A 37 1.97 8.84 -6.40
N LEU A 38 1.56 8.79 -7.66
CA LEU A 38 1.70 9.89 -8.61
C LEU A 38 0.32 10.48 -8.86
N LEU A 39 0.11 11.75 -8.48
CA LEU A 39 -1.13 12.48 -8.66
C LEU A 39 -1.02 13.43 -9.86
N CYS A 40 -2.03 13.47 -10.70
CA CYS A 40 -2.08 14.32 -11.89
C CYS A 40 -3.46 14.95 -12.04
N ASP A 41 -3.50 16.25 -12.31
CA ASP A 41 -4.74 16.97 -12.65
C ASP A 41 -4.96 16.86 -14.16
N VAL A 42 -5.92 16.02 -14.57
CA VAL A 42 -6.16 15.69 -15.98
C VAL A 42 -7.07 16.69 -16.70
N LEU A 43 -7.74 17.57 -15.94
CA LEU A 43 -8.60 18.65 -16.46
C LEU A 43 -7.95 20.03 -16.31
N SER A 44 -6.66 20.10 -15.99
CA SER A 44 -5.95 21.37 -15.84
C SER A 44 -5.95 22.13 -17.18
N PRO A 45 -6.31 23.43 -17.21
CA PRO A 45 -6.35 24.24 -18.43
C PRO A 45 -4.95 24.67 -18.92
N GLY A 46 -3.90 24.36 -18.15
CA GLY A 46 -2.52 24.68 -18.49
C GLY A 46 -1.97 23.82 -19.64
N PRO A 47 -0.85 24.25 -20.27
CA PRO A 47 -0.28 23.57 -21.42
C PRO A 47 0.28 22.18 -21.08
N ASP A 48 0.66 21.93 -19.82
CA ASP A 48 1.24 20.67 -19.37
C ASP A 48 0.56 20.16 -18.08
N PRO A 49 0.29 18.85 -17.97
CA PRO A 49 -0.21 18.25 -16.73
C PRO A 49 0.89 18.24 -15.66
N GLU A 50 0.60 18.79 -14.47
CA GLU A 50 1.51 18.77 -13.33
C GLU A 50 1.41 17.45 -12.56
N LEU A 51 2.54 16.76 -12.38
CA LEU A 51 2.64 15.52 -11.61
C LEU A 51 3.15 15.79 -10.20
N ARG A 52 2.38 15.37 -9.19
CA ARG A 52 2.73 15.50 -7.77
C ARG A 52 2.96 14.13 -7.15
N GLY A 53 4.06 13.95 -6.45
CA GLY A 53 4.38 12.70 -5.75
C GLY A 53 3.90 12.72 -4.30
N VAL A 54 3.28 11.63 -3.85
CA VAL A 54 2.98 11.37 -2.43
C VAL A 54 3.67 10.05 -2.04
N PRO A 55 4.47 10.01 -0.97
CA PRO A 55 5.12 8.77 -0.56
C PRO A 55 4.09 7.72 -0.09
N ALA A 56 4.37 6.43 -0.28
CA ALA A 56 3.61 5.37 0.35
C ALA A 56 4.16 5.12 1.77
N PRO A 57 3.32 4.83 2.77
CA PRO A 57 3.80 4.37 4.06
C PRO A 57 4.69 3.12 3.90
N LEU A 58 5.72 2.99 4.73
CA LEU A 58 6.53 1.78 4.77
C LEU A 58 5.71 0.62 5.37
N PRO A 59 5.81 -0.61 4.84
CA PRO A 59 5.14 -1.76 5.42
C PRO A 59 5.70 -2.06 6.81
N ILE A 60 4.84 -2.33 7.79
CA ILE A 60 5.30 -2.70 9.14
C ILE A 60 6.14 -3.98 9.09
N ARG A 61 5.81 -4.90 8.19
CA ARG A 61 6.62 -6.11 7.97
C ARG A 61 8.08 -5.80 7.61
N MET A 62 8.37 -4.66 6.97
CA MET A 62 9.74 -4.25 6.65
C MET A 62 10.47 -3.63 7.86
N TRP A 63 9.78 -3.37 8.96
CA TRP A 63 10.39 -2.92 10.23
C TRP A 63 10.80 -4.07 11.14
N LEU A 64 10.37 -5.30 10.85
CA LEU A 64 10.78 -6.48 11.60
C LEU A 64 12.26 -6.83 11.30
N PRO A 65 12.98 -7.42 12.26
CA PRO A 65 14.37 -7.84 12.07
C PRO A 65 14.50 -8.75 10.84
N TYR A 66 15.55 -8.50 10.04
CA TYR A 66 15.85 -9.12 8.74
C TYR A 66 15.71 -10.66 8.70
N TYR A 67 15.83 -11.34 9.85
CA TYR A 67 15.72 -12.79 9.99
C TYR A 67 14.28 -13.35 10.00
N GLN A 68 13.25 -12.51 10.10
CA GLN A 68 11.83 -12.93 10.06
C GLN A 68 11.16 -12.70 8.69
N ILE A 69 11.83 -12.03 7.76
CA ILE A 69 11.29 -11.71 6.43
C ILE A 69 11.95 -12.63 5.40
N ARG A 70 11.28 -13.71 5.01
CA ARG A 70 11.75 -14.63 3.95
C ARG A 70 10.93 -14.55 2.65
N ILE A 71 10.20 -13.48 2.45
CA ILE A 71 9.40 -13.30 1.24
C ILE A 71 9.89 -11.98 0.62
N GLU A 72 10.60 -12.09 -0.52
CA GLU A 72 10.74 -10.94 -1.43
C GLU A 72 9.34 -10.34 -1.56
N PRO A 73 9.16 -9.02 -1.34
CA PRO A 73 7.84 -8.43 -1.40
C PRO A 73 7.28 -8.71 -2.79
N GLY A 74 6.43 -9.73 -2.90
CA GLY A 74 5.81 -10.14 -4.14
C GLY A 74 4.83 -9.07 -4.58
N SER A 75 3.73 -9.49 -5.20
CA SER A 75 2.67 -8.53 -5.48
C SER A 75 2.22 -7.84 -4.17
N PRO A 76 2.14 -6.50 -4.11
CA PRO A 76 1.62 -5.80 -2.94
C PRO A 76 0.10 -5.95 -2.81
N ARG A 77 -0.59 -6.26 -3.91
CA ARG A 77 -2.06 -6.27 -4.01
C ARG A 77 -2.79 -7.14 -2.96
N PRO A 78 -2.26 -8.30 -2.53
CA PRO A 78 -2.93 -9.10 -1.51
C PRO A 78 -2.87 -8.49 -0.10
N TYR A 79 -1.91 -7.59 0.16
CA TYR A 79 -1.58 -7.13 1.51
C TYR A 79 -1.78 -5.63 1.69
N ARG A 80 -1.71 -4.85 0.60
CA ARG A 80 -1.75 -3.39 0.68
C ARG A 80 -2.90 -2.84 -0.15
N GLY A 81 -3.58 -1.86 0.41
CA GLY A 81 -4.70 -1.18 -0.23
C GLY A 81 -4.66 0.31 0.03
N ILE A 82 -5.36 1.05 -0.82
CA ILE A 82 -5.52 2.49 -0.66
C ILE A 82 -6.91 2.91 -1.13
N ALA A 83 -7.47 3.90 -0.45
CA ALA A 83 -8.68 4.58 -0.85
C ALA A 83 -8.53 6.10 -0.64
N PHE A 84 -9.27 6.87 -1.42
CA PHE A 84 -9.51 8.29 -1.12
C PHE A 84 -10.89 8.43 -0.49
N ILE A 85 -10.95 9.00 0.71
CA ILE A 85 -12.19 9.24 1.45
C ILE A 85 -12.65 10.66 1.14
N LYS A 86 -13.63 10.79 0.25
CA LYS A 86 -14.07 12.07 -0.31
C LYS A 86 -14.56 13.05 0.75
N GLU A 87 -15.33 12.57 1.72
CA GLU A 87 -15.96 13.37 2.78
C GLU A 87 -14.90 13.99 3.70
N LYS A 88 -13.82 13.25 3.95
CA LYS A 88 -12.70 13.67 4.81
C LYS A 88 -11.54 14.28 4.01
N ARG A 89 -11.63 14.26 2.68
CA ARG A 89 -10.59 14.66 1.72
C ARG A 89 -9.21 14.11 2.10
N CYS A 90 -9.14 12.82 2.38
CA CYS A 90 -7.90 12.17 2.80
C CYS A 90 -7.67 10.83 2.12
N LEU A 91 -6.40 10.49 1.94
CA LEU A 91 -6.00 9.14 1.59
C LEU A 91 -6.02 8.28 2.84
N ARG A 92 -6.53 7.06 2.69
CA ARG A 92 -6.44 5.99 3.67
C ARG A 92 -5.69 4.83 3.07
N PHE A 93 -4.50 4.57 3.58
CA PHE A 93 -3.65 3.44 3.20
C PHE A 93 -3.83 2.33 4.21
N VAL A 94 -3.84 1.07 3.77
CA VAL A 94 -4.03 -0.09 4.62
C VAL A 94 -2.96 -1.13 4.30
N ASP A 95 -2.36 -1.70 5.33
CA ASP A 95 -1.44 -2.84 5.27
C ASP A 95 -2.04 -3.96 6.13
N LEU A 96 -2.13 -5.14 5.52
CA LEU A 96 -2.86 -6.30 5.99
C LEU A 96 -1.85 -7.43 6.20
N ASP A 97 -1.54 -7.68 7.45
CA ASP A 97 -0.52 -8.62 7.86
C ASP A 97 -1.15 -9.92 8.38
N VAL A 98 -0.85 -11.05 7.72
CA VAL A 98 -1.33 -12.38 8.15
C VAL A 98 -0.38 -13.01 9.16
N THR A 99 -0.86 -13.21 10.38
CA THR A 99 -0.16 -14.05 11.36
C THR A 99 -0.64 -15.50 11.22
N TYR A 100 0.30 -16.41 10.99
CA TYR A 100 0.03 -17.85 10.86
C TYR A 100 1.10 -18.67 11.55
N ARG A 101 0.79 -19.93 11.88
CA ARG A 101 1.72 -20.91 12.41
C ARG A 101 1.87 -22.05 11.42
N ARG A 102 3.11 -22.39 11.06
CA ARG A 102 3.41 -23.61 10.30
C ARG A 102 3.04 -24.84 11.11
N LEU A 103 2.26 -25.74 10.52
CA LEU A 103 1.95 -27.05 11.10
C LEU A 103 3.09 -28.04 10.77
N PRO A 104 3.34 -29.01 11.66
CA PRO A 104 4.43 -29.98 11.47
C PRO A 104 4.19 -30.93 10.30
N ASP A 105 2.92 -31.24 10.02
CA ASP A 105 2.54 -32.23 9.01
C ASP A 105 2.49 -31.60 7.62
N ARG A 106 2.91 -32.37 6.61
CA ARG A 106 2.61 -32.05 5.22
C ARG A 106 1.19 -32.51 4.92
N ASP A 107 0.51 -31.78 4.07
CA ASP A 107 -0.79 -32.21 3.55
C ASP A 107 -0.56 -33.33 2.53
N GLU A 108 -0.30 -34.54 3.01
CA GLU A 108 0.02 -35.70 2.17
C GLU A 108 -1.19 -36.17 1.34
N GLU A 109 -2.42 -35.81 1.74
CA GLU A 109 -3.65 -36.22 1.07
C GLU A 109 -4.10 -35.30 -0.08
N GLU A 110 -3.96 -33.97 0.03
CA GLU A 110 -4.45 -33.06 -1.02
C GLU A 110 -3.36 -32.43 -1.89
N THR A 111 -2.24 -31.96 -1.31
CA THR A 111 -1.37 -31.00 -2.03
C THR A 111 0.13 -31.26 -1.94
N GLY A 112 0.60 -32.08 -1.00
CA GLY A 112 2.01 -32.33 -0.71
C GLY A 112 2.76 -31.11 -0.13
N PHE A 113 2.08 -29.98 0.08
CA PHE A 113 2.65 -28.76 0.63
C PHE A 113 2.60 -28.73 2.16
N VAL A 114 3.35 -27.79 2.73
CA VAL A 114 3.38 -27.53 4.16
C VAL A 114 2.06 -26.87 4.57
N SER A 115 1.38 -27.39 5.59
CA SER A 115 0.14 -26.80 6.10
C SER A 115 0.41 -25.63 7.05
N PHE A 116 -0.47 -24.63 7.04
CA PHE A 116 -0.38 -23.44 7.90
C PHE A 116 -1.71 -23.20 8.62
N MET A 117 -1.64 -22.99 9.93
CA MET A 117 -2.78 -22.59 10.76
C MET A 117 -2.81 -21.07 10.86
N PHE A 118 -3.84 -20.47 10.27
CA PHE A 118 -4.15 -19.04 10.42
C PHE A 118 -4.38 -18.69 11.91
N ARG A 119 -3.90 -17.52 12.35
CA ARG A 119 -4.08 -17.04 13.74
C ARG A 119 -4.80 -15.70 13.84
N ALA A 120 -4.38 -14.72 13.05
CA ALA A 120 -4.92 -13.36 13.12
C ALA A 120 -4.56 -12.58 11.86
N TRP A 121 -5.31 -11.51 11.61
CA TRP A 121 -4.91 -10.43 10.73
C TRP A 121 -4.52 -9.23 11.58
N THR A 122 -3.44 -8.54 11.22
CA THR A 122 -3.13 -7.24 11.79
C THR A 122 -3.39 -6.19 10.72
N ILE A 123 -4.32 -5.27 11.00
CA ILE A 123 -4.64 -4.17 10.10
C ILE A 123 -3.92 -2.93 10.60
N THR A 124 -3.00 -2.44 9.79
CA THR A 124 -2.39 -1.12 10.01
C THR A 124 -2.97 -0.15 9.01
N THR A 125 -3.46 0.99 9.48
CA THR A 125 -3.98 2.03 8.60
C THR A 125 -3.16 3.30 8.74
N TRP A 126 -3.00 4.03 7.65
CA TRP A 126 -2.42 5.36 7.64
C TRP A 126 -3.38 6.34 6.98
N THR A 127 -3.46 7.54 7.53
CA THR A 127 -4.27 8.62 6.98
C THR A 127 -3.39 9.80 6.58
N ASN A 128 -3.59 10.33 5.38
CA ASN A 128 -2.93 11.55 4.90
C ASN A 128 -3.96 12.50 4.26
N SER A 129 -4.17 13.66 4.88
CA SER A 129 -5.10 14.70 4.39
C SER A 129 -4.42 15.84 3.65
N LYS A 130 -3.08 15.91 3.68
CA LYS A 130 -2.32 17.02 3.11
C LYS A 130 -1.84 16.75 1.69
N LEU A 131 -1.69 15.48 1.32
CA LEU A 131 -1.33 15.03 -0.03
C LEU A 131 -0.02 15.63 -0.56
N THR A 132 0.93 15.90 0.33
CA THR A 132 2.25 16.42 -0.04
C THR A 132 3.26 15.29 -0.23
N SER A 133 4.48 15.65 -0.62
CA SER A 133 5.61 14.73 -0.77
C SER A 133 6.30 14.32 0.54
N PHE A 134 5.77 14.73 1.70
CA PHE A 134 6.37 14.46 3.02
C PHE A 134 5.82 13.17 3.65
N PHE A 135 6.71 12.34 4.22
CA PHE A 135 6.32 11.11 4.90
C PHE A 135 5.58 11.38 6.21
N GLU A 136 5.90 12.50 6.87
CA GLU A 136 5.36 12.97 8.14
C GLU A 136 3.86 13.29 8.06
N ASP A 137 3.31 13.41 6.86
CA ASP A 137 1.90 13.65 6.64
C ASP A 137 1.03 12.39 6.83
N TRP A 138 1.65 11.20 6.89
CA TRP A 138 0.97 9.95 7.21
C TRP A 138 0.85 9.76 8.72
N LYS A 139 -0.39 9.72 9.20
CA LYS A 139 -0.71 9.37 10.59
C LYS A 139 -1.10 7.91 10.69
N MET A 140 -0.34 7.14 11.46
CA MET A 140 -0.54 5.70 11.63
C MET A 140 -1.54 5.39 12.75
N GLU A 141 -2.47 4.49 12.49
CA GLU A 141 -3.35 3.84 13.45
C GLU A 141 -3.18 2.32 13.32
N HIS A 142 -2.95 1.63 14.43
CA HIS A 142 -2.70 0.18 14.44
C HIS A 142 -3.84 -0.55 15.14
N SER A 143 -4.44 -1.55 14.49
CA SER A 143 -5.61 -2.26 15.00
C SER A 143 -5.50 -3.77 14.72
N PRO A 144 -5.17 -4.60 15.72
CA PRO A 144 -5.14 -6.06 15.54
C PRO A 144 -6.56 -6.63 15.41
N VAL A 145 -6.75 -7.61 14.52
CA VAL A 145 -8.01 -8.33 14.30
C VAL A 145 -7.77 -9.83 14.45
N TYR A 146 -8.16 -10.38 15.59
CA TYR A 146 -7.99 -11.81 15.90
C TYR A 146 -9.01 -12.69 15.17
N ALA A 147 -8.64 -13.94 14.88
CA ALA A 147 -9.46 -14.88 14.10
C ALA A 147 -10.86 -15.13 14.71
N ASP A 148 -10.95 -15.14 16.03
CA ASP A 148 -12.18 -15.28 16.82
C ASP A 148 -13.10 -14.05 16.73
N GLY A 149 -12.58 -12.91 16.24
CA GLY A 149 -13.33 -11.67 16.03
C GLY A 149 -13.91 -11.50 14.62
N ILE A 150 -13.61 -12.40 13.68
CA ILE A 150 -14.08 -12.30 12.28
C ILE A 150 -15.55 -12.76 12.24
N ARG A 151 -16.48 -11.82 12.05
CA ARG A 151 -17.88 -12.13 11.77
C ARG A 151 -18.04 -12.32 10.25
N GLY A 152 -18.49 -13.52 9.85
CA GLY A 152 -18.88 -13.82 8.47
C GLY A 152 -20.26 -13.29 8.13
#